data_AF-A0A534UH65-F1
#
_entry.id   AF-A0A534UH65-F1
#
_cell.length_a   1.000
_cell.length_b   1.000
_cell.length_c   1.000
_cell.angle_alpha   90.00
_cell.angle_beta   90.00
_cell.angle_gamma   90.00
#
_symmetry.space_group_name_H-M   'P 1'
#
loop_
_entity.id
_entity.type
_entity.pdbx_description
1 polymer ?
#
loop_
_entity_poly.entity_id
_entity_poly.type
_entity_poly.pdbx_seq_one_letter_code
_entity_poly.pdbx_strand_id
1 'polypeptide(L)'
;MSVYQVNKILYLTDNDVAFRKRMQEEPEAVLNEFTLSKEERDALTSGAVGKLYQMGVHTFLLNHLYRWELFGVNRDNYLTRIREGMAYDPRFEQGNMPVQRFIKK
;
A
#
# COMPACT_ATOMS: atom_id res chain seq x y z
N MET A 1 -2.35 -15.72 4.77
CA MET A 1 -1.46 -14.58 5.06
C MET A 1 -2.30 -13.41 5.55
N SER A 2 -1.82 -12.64 6.52
CA SER A 2 -2.55 -11.50 7.09
C SER A 2 -1.75 -10.22 6.88
N VAL A 3 -2.32 -9.26 6.14
CA VAL A 3 -1.73 -7.92 5.87
C VAL A 3 -1.67 -7.02 7.10
N TYR A 4 -1.96 -7.55 8.29
CA TYR A 4 -2.00 -6.80 9.54
C TYR A 4 -0.71 -6.03 9.81
N GLN A 5 0.46 -6.64 9.61
CA GLN A 5 1.73 -5.96 9.90
C GLN A 5 1.96 -4.77 8.97
N VAL A 6 1.59 -4.88 7.69
CA VAL A 6 1.64 -3.75 6.75
C VAL A 6 0.69 -2.63 7.19
N ASN A 7 -0.55 -2.96 7.57
CA ASN A 7 -1.49 -1.98 8.11
C ASN A 7 -0.95 -1.31 9.38
N LYS A 8 -0.34 -2.09 10.29
CA LYS A 8 0.27 -1.57 11.52
C LYS A 8 1.41 -0.60 11.23
N ILE A 9 2.29 -0.95 10.30
CA ILE A 9 3.38 -0.07 9.85
C ILE A 9 2.83 1.26 9.34
N LEU A 10 1.87 1.22 8.40
CA LEU A 10 1.30 2.44 7.83
C LEU A 10 0.54 3.27 8.87
N TYR A 11 -0.12 2.62 9.83
CA TYR A 11 -0.75 3.29 10.96
C TYR A 11 0.29 4.02 11.83
N LEU A 12 1.38 3.34 12.23
CA LEU A 12 2.44 3.93 13.04
C LEU A 12 3.13 5.09 12.31
N THR A 13 3.36 4.99 11.01
CA THR A 13 3.91 6.08 10.20
C THR A 13 3.10 7.37 10.32
N ASP A 14 1.77 7.30 10.43
CA ASP A 14 0.94 8.51 10.55
C ASP A 14 0.80 9.02 11.99
N ASN A 15 0.81 8.12 12.96
CA ASN A 15 0.48 8.42 14.35
C ASN A 15 1.70 8.61 15.26
N ASP A 16 2.88 8.11 14.89
CA ASP A 16 4.11 8.21 15.67
C ASP A 16 5.21 8.91 14.84
N VAL A 17 5.56 10.12 15.26
CA VAL A 17 6.55 10.96 14.58
C VAL A 17 7.95 10.36 14.67
N ALA A 18 8.31 9.73 15.80
CA ALA A 18 9.61 9.09 15.96
C ALA A 18 9.71 7.84 15.08
N PHE A 19 8.65 7.04 15.03
CA PHE A 19 8.56 5.91 14.11
C PHE A 19 8.66 6.33 12.65
N ARG A 20 7.94 7.39 12.25
CA ARG A 20 8.01 7.94 10.89
C ARG A 20 9.43 8.34 10.52
N LYS A 21 10.10 9.09 11.39
CA LYS A 21 11.48 9.53 11.15
C LYS A 21 12.40 8.33 10.92
N ARG A 22 12.32 7.31 11.78
CA ARG A 22 13.07 6.07 11.62
C ARG A 22 12.73 5.34 10.32
N MET A 23 11.46 5.30 9.93
CA MET A 23 11.03 4.67 8.68
C MET A 23 11.59 5.39 7.44
N GLN A 24 11.75 6.71 7.50
CA GLN A 24 12.33 7.50 6.40
C GLN A 24 13.86 7.39 6.33
N GLU A 25 14.53 7.33 7.49
CA GLU A 25 15.99 7.28 7.57
C GLU A 25 16.56 5.85 7.42
N GLU A 26 15.88 4.86 8.02
CA GLU A 26 16.37 3.49 8.17
C GLU A 26 15.25 2.45 7.90
N PRO A 27 14.60 2.47 6.73
CA PRO A 27 13.43 1.63 6.45
C PRO A 27 13.71 0.13 6.63
N GLU A 28 14.84 -0.38 6.16
CA GLU A 28 15.17 -1.81 6.26
C GLU A 28 15.30 -2.29 7.71
N ALA A 29 15.90 -1.46 8.58
CA ALA A 29 16.03 -1.77 10.00
C ALA A 29 14.66 -1.82 10.67
N VAL A 30 13.79 -0.83 10.39
CA VAL A 30 12.42 -0.81 10.91
C VAL A 30 11.62 -2.01 10.40
N LEU A 31 11.68 -2.33 9.11
CA LEU A 31 10.94 -3.46 8.54
C LEU A 31 11.37 -4.81 9.12
N ASN A 32 12.62 -4.95 9.58
CA ASN A 32 13.11 -6.16 10.25
C ASN A 32 12.50 -6.38 11.64
N GLU A 33 11.91 -5.36 12.26
CA GLU A 33 11.18 -5.47 13.53
C GLU A 33 9.80 -6.13 13.36
N PHE A 34 9.32 -6.30 12.12
CA PHE A 34 8.00 -6.84 11.80
C PHE A 34 8.12 -8.19 11.09
N THR A 35 7.23 -9.11 11.44
CA THR A 35 7.08 -10.39 10.72
C THR A 35 6.32 -10.19 9.42
N LEU A 36 7.03 -9.78 8.36
CA LEU A 36 6.49 -9.67 7.01
C LEU A 36 6.80 -10.93 6.21
N SER A 37 5.83 -11.42 5.46
CA SER A 37 6.11 -12.35 4.36
C SER A 37 6.98 -11.68 3.30
N LYS A 38 7.69 -12.49 2.51
CA LYS A 38 8.49 -11.99 1.39
C LYS A 38 7.64 -11.11 0.45
N GLU A 39 6.43 -11.56 0.14
CA GLU A 39 5.54 -10.84 -0.76
C GLU A 39 5.11 -9.47 -0.20
N GLU A 40 4.80 -9.38 1.09
CA GLU A 40 4.46 -8.11 1.75
C GLU A 40 5.63 -7.15 1.75
N ARG A 41 6.83 -7.65 2.06
CA ARG A 41 8.05 -6.85 2.03
C ARG A 41 8.32 -6.33 0.62
N ASP A 42 8.32 -7.21 -0.39
CA ASP A 42 8.60 -6.84 -1.78
C ASP A 42 7.58 -5.81 -2.31
N ALA A 43 6.28 -6.00 -2.02
CA ALA A 43 5.25 -5.05 -2.43
C ALA A 43 5.38 -3.68 -1.74
N LEU A 44 5.77 -3.66 -0.46
CA LEU A 44 5.96 -2.44 0.31
C LEU A 44 7.20 -1.67 -0.16
N THR A 45 8.36 -2.32 -0.24
CA THR A 45 9.63 -1.66 -0.57
C THR A 45 9.73 -1.23 -2.04
N SER A 46 9.04 -1.92 -2.95
CA SER A 46 8.91 -1.48 -4.35
C SER A 46 7.90 -0.34 -4.55
N GLY A 47 7.11 -0.02 -3.52
CA GLY A 47 6.01 0.95 -3.63
C GLY A 47 4.91 0.48 -4.60
N ALA A 48 4.66 -0.83 -4.68
CA ALA A 48 3.63 -1.41 -5.54
C ALA A 48 2.22 -1.22 -4.92
N VAL A 49 1.73 0.02 -4.93
CA VAL A 49 0.49 0.41 -4.23
C VAL A 49 -0.71 -0.43 -4.66
N GLY A 50 -0.89 -0.67 -5.95
CA GLY A 50 -1.98 -1.51 -6.45
C GLY A 50 -1.87 -2.97 -5.99
N LYS A 51 -0.64 -3.52 -5.89
CA LYS A 51 -0.42 -4.87 -5.34
C LYS A 51 -0.77 -4.92 -3.84
N LEU A 52 -0.33 -3.93 -3.06
CA LEU A 52 -0.72 -3.82 -1.64
C LEU A 52 -2.24 -3.75 -1.46
N TYR A 53 -2.93 -3.01 -2.33
CA TYR A 53 -4.40 -2.98 -2.36
C TYR A 53 -5.00 -4.37 -2.65
N GLN A 54 -4.50 -5.09 -3.66
CA GLN A 54 -4.96 -6.45 -3.96
C GLN A 54 -4.72 -7.45 -2.82
N MET A 55 -3.65 -7.26 -2.05
CA MET A 55 -3.35 -8.07 -0.86
C MET A 55 -4.33 -7.81 0.30
N GLY A 56 -5.11 -6.72 0.24
CA GLY A 56 -6.10 -6.35 1.26
C GLY A 56 -5.62 -5.28 2.24
N VAL A 57 -4.50 -4.59 1.97
CA VAL A 57 -4.06 -3.45 2.78
C VAL A 57 -5.13 -2.37 2.75
N HIS A 58 -5.39 -1.76 3.91
CA HIS A 58 -6.50 -0.84 4.06
C HIS A 58 -6.29 0.43 3.22
N THR A 59 -7.28 0.78 2.39
CA THR A 59 -7.18 1.88 1.41
C THR A 59 -6.86 3.23 2.02
N PHE A 60 -7.42 3.53 3.20
CA PHE A 60 -7.09 4.77 3.91
C PHE A 60 -5.61 4.84 4.28
N LEU A 61 -5.03 3.73 4.74
CA LEU A 61 -3.64 3.66 5.18
C LEU A 61 -2.66 3.71 3.99
N LEU A 62 -3.05 3.20 2.82
CA LEU A 62 -2.23 3.29 1.61
C LEU A 62 -1.87 4.74 1.23
N ASN A 63 -2.74 5.70 1.56
CA ASN A 63 -2.46 7.12 1.32
C ASN A 63 -1.23 7.63 2.10
N HIS A 64 -0.83 6.95 3.18
CA HIS A 64 0.33 7.34 3.97
C HIS A 64 1.65 7.14 3.22
N LEU A 65 1.68 6.25 2.23
CA LEU A 65 2.87 6.04 1.39
C LEU A 65 3.28 7.32 0.66
N TYR A 66 2.34 7.95 -0.07
CA TYR A 66 2.65 9.17 -0.81
C TYR A 66 2.74 10.40 0.10
N ARG A 67 1.95 10.43 1.18
CA ARG A 67 1.93 11.55 2.14
C ARG A 67 3.29 11.77 2.80
N TRP A 68 4.00 10.68 3.06
CA TRP A 68 5.31 10.68 3.73
C TRP A 68 6.46 10.30 2.80
N GLU A 69 6.20 10.26 1.49
CA GLU A 69 7.14 9.94 0.42
C GLU A 69 7.94 8.64 0.64
N LEU A 70 7.27 7.61 1.15
CA LEU A 70 7.89 6.31 1.45
C LEU A 70 8.06 5.48 0.18
N PHE A 71 9.18 4.75 0.11
CA PHE A 71 9.43 3.74 -0.93
C PHE A 71 9.27 4.27 -2.38
N GLY A 72 9.65 5.52 -2.60
CA GLY A 72 9.57 6.19 -3.91
C GLY A 72 8.15 6.48 -4.38
N VAL A 73 7.16 6.36 -3.49
CA VAL A 73 5.77 6.74 -3.75
C VAL A 73 5.59 8.20 -3.37
N ASN A 74 5.10 9.03 -4.29
CA ASN A 74 4.86 10.45 -4.05
C ASN A 74 3.54 10.87 -4.69
N ARG A 75 3.16 12.15 -4.52
CA ARG A 75 1.89 12.67 -5.02
C ARG A 75 1.72 12.47 -6.53
N ASP A 76 2.80 12.60 -7.30
CA ASP A 76 2.77 12.57 -8.76
C ASP A 76 2.61 11.15 -9.32
N ASN A 77 3.13 10.14 -8.60
CA ASN A 77 3.11 8.76 -9.07
C ASN A 77 2.11 7.84 -8.34
N TYR A 78 1.50 8.27 -7.23
CA TYR A 78 0.62 7.44 -6.41
C TYR A 78 -0.55 6.83 -7.19
N LEU A 79 -1.29 7.65 -7.94
CA LEU A 79 -2.43 7.17 -8.72
C LEU A 79 -2.02 6.20 -9.83
N THR A 80 -0.88 6.45 -10.47
CA THR A 80 -0.32 5.54 -11.49
C THR A 80 0.06 4.21 -10.87
N ARG A 81 0.74 4.20 -9.72
CA ARG A 81 1.12 2.99 -8.97
C ARG A 81 -0.09 2.20 -8.44
N ILE A 82 -1.22 2.85 -8.16
CA ILE A 82 -2.49 2.16 -7.87
C ILE A 82 -2.96 1.41 -9.13
N ARG A 83 -2.94 2.06 -10.29
CA ARG A 83 -3.41 1.50 -11.56
C ARG A 83 -2.54 0.37 -12.08
N GLU A 84 -1.22 0.41 -11.87
CA GLU A 84 -0.29 -0.67 -12.25
C GLU A 84 -0.64 -2.01 -11.61
N GLY A 85 -1.19 -2.00 -10.40
CA GLY A 85 -1.69 -3.19 -9.74
C GLY A 85 -3.17 -3.48 -9.99
N MET A 86 -3.81 -2.87 -10.98
CA MET A 86 -5.18 -3.19 -11.39
C MET A 86 -5.20 -3.59 -12.86
N ALA A 87 -5.65 -4.82 -13.14
CA ALA A 87 -5.97 -5.18 -14.50
C ALA A 87 -7.08 -4.24 -15.01
N TYR A 88 -6.93 -3.76 -16.24
CA TYR A 88 -7.98 -3.00 -16.91
C TYR A 88 -9.26 -3.84 -16.98
N ASP A 89 -10.37 -3.24 -16.53
CA ASP A 89 -11.67 -3.88 -16.55
C ASP A 89 -12.47 -3.39 -17.76
N PRO A 90 -12.69 -4.23 -18.79
CA PRO A 90 -13.39 -3.82 -20.01
C PRO A 90 -14.85 -3.39 -19.77
N ARG A 91 -15.40 -3.58 -18.56
CA ARG A 91 -16.71 -3.05 -18.16
C ARG A 91 -16.74 -1.53 -18.08
N PHE A 92 -15.59 -0.85 -17.95
CA PHE A 92 -15.53 0.62 -17.96
C PHE A 92 -16.03 1.23 -19.29
N GLU A 93 -15.78 0.56 -20.42
CA GLU A 93 -16.27 1.00 -21.75
C GLU A 93 -17.76 0.76 -21.93
N GLN A 94 -18.34 -0.15 -21.16
CA GLN A 94 -19.73 -0.58 -21.32
C GLN A 94 -20.70 0.35 -20.58
N GLY A 95 -20.23 1.46 -19.99
CA GLY A 95 -21.05 2.39 -19.20
C GLY A 95 -21.60 1.80 -17.89
N ASN A 96 -21.34 0.51 -17.64
CA ASN A 96 -21.72 -0.20 -16.44
C ASN A 96 -20.60 -0.07 -15.42
N MET A 97 -20.54 1.07 -14.73
CA MET A 97 -19.65 1.24 -13.58
C MET A 97 -19.87 0.07 -12.62
N PRO A 98 -18.85 -0.76 -12.34
CA PRO A 98 -19.01 -1.83 -11.37
C PRO A 98 -19.22 -1.19 -10.00
N VAL A 99 -20.43 -1.31 -9.46
CA VAL A 99 -20.70 -1.15 -8.03
C VAL A 99 -19.62 -1.93 -7.29
N GLN A 100 -18.94 -1.25 -6.35
CA GLN A 100 -17.81 -1.73 -5.56
C GLN A 100 -17.84 -3.25 -5.40
N ARG A 101 -16.77 -3.92 -5.86
CA ARG A 101 -16.57 -5.38 -5.86
C ARG A 101 -17.32 -6.05 -4.69
N PHE A 102 -18.38 -6.77 -5.00
CA PHE A 102 -18.90 -7.80 -4.10
C PHE A 102 -17.78 -8.83 -3.92
N ILE A 103 -17.17 -8.86 -2.74
CA ILE A 103 -16.32 -9.96 -2.32
C ILE A 103 -17.23 -11.18 -2.27
N LYS A 104 -17.12 -12.08 -3.26
CA LYS A 104 -17.78 -13.37 -3.19
C LYS A 104 -17.21 -14.11 -1.98
N LYS A 105 -18.09 -14.46 -1.05
CA LYS A 105 -17.79 -15.39 0.05
C LYS A 105 -17.44 -16.77 -0.50
#